data_AF-A0A6I5RIG8-F1
#
_entry.id   AF-A0A6I5RIG8-F1
#
_cell.length_a   1.000
_cell.length_b   1.000
_cell.length_c   1.000
_cell.angle_alpha   90.00
_cell.angle_beta   90.00
_cell.angle_gamma   90.00
#
_symmetry.space_group_name_H-M   'P 1'
#
loop_
_entity.id
_entity.type
_entity.pdbx_description
1 polymer ?
#
loop_
_entity_poly.entity_id
_entity_poly.type
_entity_poly.pdbx_seq_one_letter_code
_entity_poly.pdbx_strand_id
1 'polypeptide(L)' 'MICSTKSEEFDRYWGMKQGADAYITKPFHPTELLKTVKRLLRG' A
#
# COMPACT_ATOMS: atom_id res chain seq x y z
N MET A 1 -1.82 -6.39 -1.35
CA MET A 1 -1.15 -5.14 -0.87
C MET A 1 0.35 -5.18 -1.15
N ILE A 2 0.93 -4.07 -1.60
CA ILE A 2 2.38 -3.86 -1.81
C ILE A 2 2.94 -2.88 -0.77
N CYS A 3 4.19 -3.12 -0.34
CA CYS A 3 4.93 -2.30 0.60
C CYS A 3 6.36 -2.06 0.08
N SER A 4 6.74 -0.82 -0.18
CA SER A 4 8.00 -0.47 -0.88
C SER A 4 8.65 0.78 -0.31
N THR A 5 9.95 0.99 -0.47
CA THR A 5 10.59 2.31 -0.21
C THR A 5 10.41 3.27 -1.38
N LYS A 6 10.00 2.77 -2.54
CA LYS A 6 9.69 3.60 -3.70
C LYS A 6 8.36 4.34 -3.46
N SER A 7 8.35 5.62 -3.79
CA SER A 7 7.31 6.56 -3.37
C SER A 7 6.72 7.38 -4.51
N GLU A 8 7.20 7.17 -5.74
CA GLU A 8 6.74 7.94 -6.89
C GLU A 8 5.32 7.52 -7.27
N GLU A 9 4.59 8.43 -7.90
CA GLU A 9 3.24 8.16 -8.38
C GLU A 9 3.22 6.97 -9.35
N PHE A 10 4.24 6.86 -10.19
CA PHE A 10 4.41 5.76 -11.13
C PHE A 10 4.53 4.40 -10.44
N ASP A 11 5.25 4.32 -9.32
CA ASP A 11 5.37 3.07 -8.54
C ASP A 11 4.03 2.62 -7.99
N ARG A 12 3.23 3.57 -7.47
CA ARG A 12 1.88 3.31 -6.97
C ARG A 12 0.99 2.84 -8.11
N TYR A 13 1.00 3.55 -9.23
CA TYR A 13 0.22 3.22 -10.42
C TYR A 13 0.48 1.78 -10.89
N TRP A 14 1.76 1.40 -11.06
CA TRP A 14 2.11 0.06 -11.48
C TRP A 14 1.78 -1.01 -10.45
N GLY A 15 1.97 -0.72 -9.17
CA GLY A 15 1.58 -1.64 -8.10
C GLY A 15 0.08 -1.95 -8.14
N MET A 16 -0.77 -0.93 -8.32
CA MET A 16 -2.21 -1.13 -8.46
C MET A 16 -2.55 -1.86 -9.77
N LYS A 17 -1.88 -1.53 -10.89
CA LYS A 17 -2.08 -2.21 -12.19
C LYS A 17 -1.74 -3.70 -12.15
N GLN A 18 -0.79 -4.12 -11.31
CA GLN A 18 -0.44 -5.53 -11.10
C GLN A 18 -1.40 -6.27 -10.16
N GLY A 19 -2.48 -5.62 -9.71
CA GLY A 19 -3.50 -6.24 -8.86
C GLY A 19 -3.27 -6.05 -7.37
N ALA A 20 -2.46 -5.06 -6.95
CA ALA A 20 -2.40 -4.72 -5.53
C ALA A 20 -3.67 -3.99 -5.09
N ASP A 21 -4.26 -4.43 -3.97
CA ASP A 21 -5.42 -3.75 -3.37
C ASP A 21 -5.04 -2.46 -2.62
N ALA A 22 -3.75 -2.29 -2.33
CA ALA A 22 -3.19 -1.11 -1.69
C ALA A 22 -1.68 -1.04 -1.91
N TYR A 23 -1.14 0.18 -1.90
CA TYR A 23 0.29 0.48 -1.96
C TYR A 23 0.72 1.36 -0.79
N ILE A 24 1.68 0.89 0.02
CA ILE A 24 2.24 1.62 1.16
C ILE A 24 3.73 1.88 0.93
N THR A 25 4.15 3.13 1.17
CA THR A 25 5.56 3.54 1.09
C THR A 25 6.20 3.52 2.47
N LYS A 26 7.42 2.97 2.57
CA LYS A 26 8.27 2.97 3.76
C LYS A 26 9.15 4.23 3.82
N PRO A 27 9.49 4.72 5.03
CA PRO A 27 8.97 4.27 6.32
C PRO A 27 7.54 4.76 6.54
N PHE A 28 6.74 3.97 7.26
CA PHE A 28 5.36 4.31 7.64
C PHE A 28 5.16 4.05 9.12
N HIS A 29 4.14 4.69 9.71
CA HIS A 29 3.79 4.43 11.10
C HIS A 29 3.05 3.09 11.22
N PRO A 30 3.28 2.27 12.26
CA PRO A 30 2.59 0.97 12.41
C PRO A 30 1.06 1.08 12.35
N THR A 31 0.51 2.21 12.81
CA THR A 31 -0.93 2.50 12.77
C THR A 31 -1.48 2.64 11.34
N GLU A 32 -0.69 3.14 10.38
CA GLU A 32 -1.11 3.25 8.97
C GLU A 32 -1.22 1.88 8.30
N LEU A 33 -0.26 1.00 8.59
CA LEU A 33 -0.31 -0.39 8.14
C LEU A 33 -1.55 -1.09 8.69
N LEU A 34 -1.76 -1.00 10.01
CA LEU A 34 -2.92 -1.63 10.67
C LEU A 34 -4.25 -1.10 10.14
N LYS A 35 -4.37 0.21 9.89
CA LYS A 35 -5.56 0.80 9.27
C LYS A 35 -5.80 0.25 7.86
N THR A 36 -4.74 0.15 7.05
CA THR A 36 -4.84 -0.36 5.68
C THR A 36 -5.26 -1.82 5.68
N VAL A 37 -4.64 -2.68 6.49
CA VAL A 37 -5.02 -4.09 6.60
C VAL A 37 -6.47 -4.23 7.07
N LYS A 38 -6.87 -3.49 8.11
CA LYS A 38 -8.26 -3.50 8.60
C LYS A 38 -9.27 -3.03 7.54
N ARG A 39 -8.89 -2.14 6.64
CA ARG A 39 -9.73 -1.70 5.52
C ARG A 39 -9.86 -2.81 4.47
N LEU A 40 -8.75 -3.47 4.14
CA LEU A 40 -8.74 -4.56 3.14
C LEU A 40 -9.52 -5.79 3.60
N LEU A 41 -9.46 -6.14 4.89
CA LEU A 41 -10.20 -7.28 5.45
C LEU A 41 -11.72 -7.05 5.60
N ARG A 42 -12.20 -5.81 5.40
CA ARG A 42 -13.64 -5.50 5.41
C ARG A 42 -14.26 -5.54 4.02
N GLY A 43 -13.45 -5.82 2.98
CA GLY A 43 -13.90 -6.04 1.61
C GLY A 43 -14.36 -7.46 1.38
#